data_AF-A0A921E5F4-F1
#
_entry.id   AF-A0A921E5F4-F1
#
_cell.length_a   1.000
_cell.length_b   1.000
_cell.length_c   1.000
_cell.angle_alpha   90.00
_cell.angle_beta   90.00
_cell.angle_gamma   90.00
#
_symmetry.space_group_name_H-M   'P 1'
#
loop_
_entity.id
_entity.type
_entity.pdbx_description
1 polymer ?
#
loop_
_entity_poly.entity_id
_entity_poly.type
_entity_poly.pdbx_seq_one_letter_code
_entity_poly.pdbx_strand_id
1 'polypeptide(L)'
;MRSAASCVPGLVLAILVAGSAHAQMPADAPGARPLVIPQIEGERQGKILGRALACGAPRERVDAVLKAGRERMLASVGRALTEERYMLSLDDALRLETSLPAPSPQACEKALAALERLEKAP
;
A
#
# COMPACT_ATOMS: atom_id res chain seq x y z
N MET A 1 -30.39 24.56 62.65
CA MET A 1 -28.93 24.77 62.54
C MET A 1 -28.31 23.55 61.83
N ARG A 2 -27.57 23.77 60.73
CA ARG A 2 -26.67 22.82 59.99
C ARG A 2 -27.36 21.65 59.26
N SER A 3 -27.52 21.63 57.93
CA SER A 3 -26.56 21.43 56.80
C SER A 3 -25.77 20.11 56.80
N ALA A 4 -26.09 19.24 55.82
CA ALA A 4 -25.21 18.43 54.93
C ALA A 4 -26.07 17.29 54.30
N ALA A 5 -26.42 17.26 53.00
CA ALA A 5 -25.62 17.09 51.77
C ALA A 5 -25.16 15.63 51.48
N SER A 6 -25.19 15.30 50.18
CA SER A 6 -24.77 14.08 49.45
C SER A 6 -25.75 12.91 49.40
N CYS A 7 -26.42 12.62 48.27
CA CYS A 7 -25.95 12.18 46.93
C CYS A 7 -25.34 10.77 46.92
N VAL A 8 -26.09 9.77 46.41
CA VAL A 8 -25.68 8.85 45.33
C VAL A 8 -26.93 8.19 44.70
N PRO A 9 -27.30 8.50 43.45
CA PRO A 9 -28.03 7.58 42.57
C PRO A 9 -27.03 6.85 41.67
N GLY A 10 -27.26 5.59 41.33
CA GLY A 10 -26.34 4.88 40.43
C GLY A 10 -26.69 3.42 40.24
N LEU A 11 -27.82 3.19 39.58
CA LEU A 11 -28.28 1.91 39.08
C LEU A 11 -27.15 1.21 38.30
N VAL A 12 -26.82 -0.01 38.71
CA VAL A 12 -25.75 -0.86 38.15
C VAL A 12 -26.00 -1.08 36.65
N LEU A 13 -25.07 -0.58 35.83
CA LEU A 13 -25.03 -0.74 34.39
C LEU A 13 -24.60 -2.19 34.06
N ALA A 14 -25.56 -3.01 33.63
CA ALA A 14 -25.29 -4.35 33.11
C ALA A 14 -24.50 -4.24 31.79
N ILE A 15 -23.23 -4.64 31.82
CA ILE A 15 -22.37 -4.72 30.65
C ILE A 15 -22.82 -5.93 29.81
N LEU A 16 -23.51 -5.65 28.71
CA LEU A 16 -23.72 -6.59 27.62
C LEU A 16 -22.37 -6.93 27.00
N VAL A 17 -21.93 -8.17 27.22
CA VAL A 17 -20.82 -8.80 26.49
C VAL A 17 -21.29 -9.01 25.05
N ALA A 18 -20.97 -8.05 24.18
CA ALA A 18 -21.04 -8.25 22.75
C ALA A 18 -19.88 -9.16 22.35
N GLY A 19 -20.19 -10.44 22.16
CA GLY A 19 -19.25 -11.43 21.63
C GLY A 19 -18.67 -10.95 20.31
N SER A 20 -17.36 -10.74 20.29
CA SER A 20 -16.59 -10.57 19.07
C SER A 20 -16.59 -11.91 18.32
N ALA A 21 -17.56 -12.08 17.43
CA ALA A 21 -17.50 -13.06 16.37
C ALA A 21 -16.32 -12.70 15.46
N HIS A 22 -15.11 -13.08 15.86
CA HIS A 22 -14.00 -13.26 14.94
C HIS A 22 -14.45 -14.34 13.97
N ALA A 23 -14.92 -13.94 12.80
CA ALA A 23 -14.96 -14.80 11.64
C ALA A 23 -13.51 -15.27 11.42
N GLN A 24 -13.20 -16.46 11.94
CA GLN A 24 -11.95 -17.14 11.64
C GLN A 24 -11.96 -17.38 10.14
N MET A 25 -11.23 -16.54 9.41
CA MET A 25 -10.89 -16.82 8.03
C MET A 25 -10.22 -18.20 8.01
N PRO A 26 -10.63 -19.12 7.12
CA PRO A 26 -9.94 -20.38 6.97
C PRO A 26 -8.48 -20.07 6.66
N ALA A 27 -7.58 -20.70 7.42
CA ALA A 27 -6.15 -20.58 7.25
C ALA A 27 -5.78 -20.78 5.77
N ASP A 28 -4.94 -19.88 5.25
CA ASP A 28 -4.40 -19.90 3.89
C ASP A 28 -4.04 -21.33 3.48
N ALA A 29 -4.69 -21.82 2.42
CA ALA A 29 -4.28 -23.06 1.80
C ALA A 29 -2.83 -22.88 1.30
N PRO A 30 -1.88 -23.75 1.70
CA PRO A 30 -0.51 -23.66 1.22
C PRO A 30 -0.50 -23.78 -0.30
N GLY A 31 -0.19 -22.67 -0.98
CA GLY A 31 -0.19 -22.55 -2.45
C GLY A 31 -1.10 -21.47 -3.03
N ALA A 32 -1.91 -20.77 -2.22
CA ALA A 32 -2.66 -19.62 -2.69
C ALA A 32 -1.69 -18.48 -3.10
N ARG A 33 -1.61 -18.20 -4.41
CA ARG A 33 -0.86 -17.04 -4.90
C ARG A 33 -1.50 -15.77 -4.32
N PRO A 34 -0.71 -14.79 -3.84
CA PRO A 34 -1.24 -13.53 -3.35
C PRO A 34 -2.21 -12.92 -4.36
N LEU A 35 -3.36 -12.42 -3.88
CA LEU A 35 -4.31 -11.72 -4.74
C LEU A 35 -3.67 -10.42 -5.22
N VAL A 36 -3.44 -10.32 -6.53
CA VAL A 36 -2.90 -9.11 -7.16
C VAL A 36 -4.02 -8.40 -7.91
N ILE A 37 -4.26 -7.13 -7.58
CA ILE A 37 -5.13 -6.24 -8.37
C ILE A 37 -4.22 -5.40 -9.27
N PRO A 38 -4.14 -5.68 -10.58
CA PRO A 38 -3.13 -5.10 -11.48
C PRO A 38 -3.10 -3.56 -11.44
N GLN A 39 -4.27 -2.92 -11.41
CA GLN A 39 -4.36 -1.46 -11.38
C GLN A 39 -3.75 -0.85 -10.12
N ILE A 40 -4.08 -1.42 -8.95
CA ILE A 40 -3.62 -0.91 -7.65
C ILE A 40 -2.12 -1.13 -7.51
N GLU A 41 -1.61 -2.28 -7.96
CA GLU A 41 -0.17 -2.53 -7.92
C GLU A 41 0.59 -1.65 -8.91
N GLY A 42 0.04 -1.41 -10.10
CA GLY A 42 0.62 -0.49 -11.08
C GLY A 42 0.71 0.93 -10.53
N GLU A 43 -0.40 1.46 -9.98
CA GLU A 43 -0.43 2.79 -9.35
C GLU A 43 0.59 2.90 -8.21
N ARG A 44 0.64 1.88 -7.33
CA ARG A 44 1.58 1.83 -6.21
C ARG A 44 3.03 1.88 -6.69
N GLN A 45 3.39 1.03 -7.66
CA GLN A 45 4.76 1.01 -8.19
C GLN A 45 5.09 2.30 -8.94
N GLY A 46 4.19 2.78 -9.81
CA GLY A 46 4.38 4.04 -10.53
C GLY A 46 4.62 5.22 -9.60
N LYS A 47 3.89 5.29 -8.47
CA LYS A 47 4.12 6.32 -7.43
C LYS A 47 5.52 6.24 -6.82
N ILE A 48 5.96 5.03 -6.45
CA ILE A 48 7.29 4.82 -5.86
C ILE A 48 8.38 5.21 -6.86
N LEU A 49 8.27 4.72 -8.09
CA LEU A 49 9.29 4.90 -9.13
C LEU A 49 9.37 6.34 -9.61
N GLY A 50 8.23 6.98 -9.88
CA GLY A 50 8.18 8.38 -10.29
C GLY A 50 8.73 9.31 -9.21
N ARG A 51 8.40 9.06 -7.93
CA ARG A 51 8.97 9.84 -6.82
C ARG A 51 10.45 9.57 -6.61
N ALA A 52 10.91 8.33 -6.79
CA ALA A 52 12.33 8.02 -6.73
C ALA A 52 13.12 8.75 -7.84
N LEU A 53 12.59 8.82 -9.07
CA LEU A 53 13.17 9.64 -10.15
C LEU A 53 13.22 11.12 -9.78
N ALA A 54 12.13 11.68 -9.25
CA ALA A 54 12.08 13.07 -8.80
C ALA A 54 13.09 13.37 -7.67
N CYS A 55 13.48 12.34 -6.92
CA CYS A 55 14.49 12.39 -5.87
C CYS A 55 15.91 12.04 -6.34
N GLY A 56 16.13 11.93 -7.65
CA GLY A 56 17.46 11.72 -8.24
C GLY A 56 17.92 10.26 -8.32
N ALA A 57 17.00 9.29 -8.22
CA ALA A 57 17.36 7.90 -8.52
C ALA A 57 17.84 7.77 -9.98
N PRO A 58 18.91 7.00 -10.26
CA PRO A 58 19.38 6.77 -11.63
C PRO A 58 18.28 6.17 -12.50
N ARG A 59 18.18 6.65 -13.75
CA ARG A 59 17.12 6.20 -14.65
C ARG A 59 17.24 4.71 -14.96
N GLU A 60 18.47 4.23 -15.16
CA GLU A 60 18.79 2.83 -15.45
C GLU A 60 18.32 1.91 -14.32
N ARG A 61 18.45 2.37 -13.06
CA ARG A 61 18.00 1.65 -11.87
C ARG A 61 16.48 1.51 -11.86
N VAL A 62 15.76 2.58 -12.18
CA VAL A 62 14.29 2.58 -12.25
C VAL A 62 13.80 1.73 -13.41
N ASP A 63 14.42 1.82 -14.58
CA ASP A 63 14.06 1.03 -15.76
C ASP A 63 14.26 -0.48 -15.53
N ALA A 64 15.29 -0.87 -14.77
CA ALA A 64 15.49 -2.26 -14.36
C ALA A 64 14.33 -2.77 -13.47
N VAL A 65 13.86 -1.95 -12.52
CA VAL A 65 12.71 -2.29 -11.67
C VAL A 65 11.41 -2.35 -12.47
N LEU A 66 11.20 -1.45 -13.43
CA LEU A 66 10.05 -1.48 -14.34
C LEU A 66 10.00 -2.80 -15.12
N LYS A 67 11.14 -3.21 -15.69
CA LYS A 67 11.24 -4.46 -16.43
C LYS A 67 10.90 -5.66 -15.55
N ALA A 68 11.53 -5.76 -14.38
CA ALA A 68 11.29 -6.86 -13.44
C ALA A 68 9.83 -6.87 -12.93
N GLY A 69 9.26 -5.70 -12.62
CA GLY A 69 7.87 -5.56 -12.21
C GLY A 69 6.88 -6.05 -13.27
N ARG A 70 7.11 -5.67 -14.53
CA ARG A 70 6.30 -6.15 -15.67
C ARG A 70 6.42 -7.66 -15.85
N GLU A 71 7.62 -8.22 -15.78
CA GLU A 71 7.84 -9.68 -15.87
C GLU A 71 7.09 -10.45 -14.78
N ARG A 72 7.12 -9.96 -13.53
CA ARG A 72 6.35 -10.55 -12.43
C ARG A 72 4.85 -10.45 -12.64
N MET A 73 4.36 -9.32 -13.16
CA MET A 73 2.94 -9.14 -13.43
C MET A 73 2.48 -10.06 -14.56
N LEU A 74 3.28 -10.19 -15.63
CA LEU A 74 3.02 -11.14 -16.72
C LEU A 74 2.89 -12.58 -16.20
N ALA A 75 3.78 -12.99 -15.29
CA ALA A 75 3.72 -14.32 -14.67
C ALA A 75 2.52 -14.52 -13.74
N SER A 76 2.01 -13.45 -13.13
CA SER A 76 0.95 -13.51 -12.11
C SER A 76 -0.45 -13.44 -12.69
N VAL A 77 -0.69 -12.53 -13.65
CA VAL A 77 -2.03 -12.22 -14.15
C VAL A 77 -2.15 -12.35 -15.68
N GLY A 78 -1.06 -12.71 -16.36
CA GLY A 78 -1.02 -12.86 -17.80
C GLY A 78 -0.96 -11.53 -18.57
N ARG A 79 -0.82 -11.64 -19.89
CA ARG A 79 -0.58 -10.49 -20.78
C ARG A 79 -1.70 -9.46 -20.77
N ALA A 80 -2.96 -9.88 -20.93
CA ALA A 80 -4.09 -8.97 -21.07
C ALA A 80 -4.21 -8.02 -19.87
N LEU A 81 -4.21 -8.57 -18.65
CA LEU A 81 -4.31 -7.78 -17.43
C LEU A 81 -3.03 -6.97 -17.14
N THR A 82 -1.86 -7.43 -17.59
CA THR A 82 -0.62 -6.65 -17.43
C THR A 82 -0.65 -5.40 -18.29
N GLU A 83 -0.95 -5.53 -19.58
CA GLU A 83 -0.91 -4.40 -20.52
C GLU A 83 -2.08 -3.44 -20.32
N GLU A 84 -3.30 -3.95 -20.14
CA GLU A 84 -4.51 -3.13 -20.13
C GLU A 84 -4.81 -2.48 -18.77
N ARG A 85 -4.15 -2.94 -17.69
CA ARG A 85 -4.50 -2.50 -16.33
C ARG A 85 -3.29 -2.10 -15.51
N TYR A 86 -2.25 -2.93 -15.46
CA TYR A 86 -1.05 -2.62 -14.69
C TYR A 86 -0.18 -1.56 -15.36
N MET A 87 0.17 -1.73 -16.63
CA MET A 87 1.05 -0.77 -17.33
C MET A 87 0.41 0.60 -17.44
N LEU A 88 -0.88 0.67 -17.76
CA LEU A 88 -1.60 1.94 -17.83
C LEU A 88 -1.58 2.70 -16.49
N SER A 89 -1.93 2.04 -15.37
CA SER A 89 -1.93 2.73 -14.07
C SER A 89 -0.54 3.05 -13.56
N LEU A 90 0.45 2.22 -13.90
CA LEU A 90 1.86 2.47 -13.60
C LEU A 90 2.37 3.71 -14.32
N ASP A 91 2.17 3.79 -15.63
CA ASP A 91 2.69 4.88 -16.45
C ASP A 91 2.02 6.20 -16.08
N ASP A 92 0.71 6.20 -15.81
CA ASP A 92 -0.01 7.38 -15.35
C ASP A 92 0.51 7.88 -14.00
N ALA A 93 0.71 6.99 -13.03
CA ALA A 93 1.25 7.35 -11.73
C ALA A 93 2.70 7.86 -11.81
N LEU A 94 3.54 7.22 -12.62
CA LEU A 94 4.92 7.62 -12.83
C LEU A 94 5.02 9.01 -13.49
N ARG A 95 4.23 9.24 -14.54
CA ARG A 95 4.13 10.54 -15.22
C ARG A 95 3.63 11.62 -14.27
N LEU A 96 2.62 11.31 -13.45
CA LEU A 96 2.10 12.25 -12.47
C LEU A 96 3.19 12.64 -11.47
N GLU A 97 3.81 11.69 -10.77
CA GLU A 97 4.81 12.01 -9.74
C GLU A 97 6.02 12.77 -10.29
N THR A 98 6.45 12.48 -11.52
CA THR A 98 7.56 13.21 -12.16
C THR A 98 7.18 14.63 -12.62
N SER A 99 5.89 14.92 -12.74
CA SER A 99 5.39 16.27 -13.07
C SER A 99 5.15 17.17 -11.85
N LEU A 100 5.13 16.58 -10.65
CA LEU A 100 4.91 17.32 -9.41
C LEU A 100 6.16 18.13 -9.01
N PRO A 101 6.00 19.18 -8.16
CA PRO A 101 7.12 19.88 -7.56
C PRO A 101 8.07 18.94 -6.81
N ALA A 102 9.33 19.37 -6.69
CA ALA A 102 10.37 18.60 -6.00
C ALA A 102 9.90 18.12 -4.61
N PRO A 103 10.03 16.82 -4.30
CA PRO A 103 9.62 16.28 -3.00
C PRO A 103 10.47 16.84 -1.85
N SER A 104 9.92 16.81 -0.63
CA SER A 104 10.69 17.12 0.56
C SER A 104 11.80 16.07 0.81
N PRO A 105 12.88 16.39 1.54
CA PRO A 105 13.95 15.44 1.84
C PRO A 105 13.46 14.14 2.47
N GLN A 106 12.55 14.23 3.44
CA GLN A 106 11.96 13.05 4.09
C GLN A 106 11.13 12.20 3.12
N ALA A 107 10.44 12.82 2.16
CA ALA A 107 9.72 12.08 1.13
C ALA A 107 10.68 11.35 0.19
N CYS A 108 11.86 11.92 -0.08
CA CYS A 108 12.90 11.28 -0.87
C CYS A 108 13.52 10.07 -0.17
N GLU A 109 13.83 10.17 1.12
CA GLU A 109 14.30 9.01 1.90
C GLU A 109 13.31 7.84 1.82
N LYS A 110 12.01 8.13 2.00
CA LYS A 110 10.94 7.13 1.89
C LYS A 110 10.86 6.51 0.49
N ALA A 111 10.97 7.34 -0.56
CA ALA A 111 10.88 6.88 -1.94
C ALA A 111 12.07 6.00 -2.33
N LEU A 112 13.28 6.39 -1.97
CA LEU A 112 14.49 5.62 -2.25
C LEU A 112 14.51 4.29 -1.48
N ALA A 113 14.06 4.28 -0.23
CA ALA A 113 13.89 3.05 0.55
C ALA A 113 12.76 2.16 0.01
N ALA A 114 11.74 2.73 -0.62
CA ALA A 114 10.69 1.98 -1.30
C ALA A 114 11.19 1.38 -2.63
N LEU A 115 11.98 2.14 -3.40
CA LEU A 115 12.67 1.64 -4.60
C LEU A 115 13.55 0.43 -4.27
N GLU A 116 14.36 0.52 -3.22
CA GLU A 116 15.24 -0.58 -2.79
C GLU A 116 14.45 -1.86 -2.43
N ARG A 117 13.25 -1.71 -1.87
CA ARG A 117 12.36 -2.85 -1.61
C ARG A 117 11.80 -3.46 -2.89
N LEU A 118 11.50 -2.66 -3.91
CA LEU A 118 11.03 -3.17 -5.21
C LEU A 118 12.13 -3.90 -5.98
N GLU A 119 13.39 -3.48 -5.83
CA GLU A 119 14.55 -4.15 -6.42
C GLU A 119 14.77 -5.54 -5.84
N LYS A 120 14.55 -5.69 -4.53
CA LYS A 120 14.71 -6.96 -3.81
C LYS A 120 13.44 -7.82 -3.85
N ALA A 121 12.38 -7.37 -4.53
CA ALA A 121 11.15 -8.14 -4.62
C ALA A 121 11.39 -9.41 -5.45
N PRO A 122 11.01 -10.59 -4.91
CA PRO A 122 11.26 -11.89 -5.54
C PRO A 122 10.49 -12.06 -6.85
#